data_AF-A0A5J4TQL0-F1
#
_entry.id   AF-A0A5J4TQL0-F1
#
_cell.length_a   1.000
_cell.length_b   1.000
_cell.length_c   1.000
_cell.angle_alpha   90.00
_cell.angle_beta   90.00
_cell.angle_gamma   90.00
#
_symmetry.space_group_name_H-M   'P 1'
#
loop_
_entity.id
_entity.type
_entity.pdbx_description
1 polymer ?
#
loop_
_entity_poly.entity_id
_entity_poly.type
_entity_poly.pdbx_seq_one_letter_code
_entity_poly.pdbx_strand_id
1 'polypeptide(L)'
;MYKCLDRKRFHFVLAYIDSIYIAIAGYPDKDCHQQFEAIITDKQFYDQHVYQYLLDPNKDIYDYKWILGFGIENEGYELTSLGPKCYSMIIHKWSNEKQQYELKPKITSKGISYSQQISHNDYVNVINKDIVKKRINGTLKCTIML
;
A
#
# COMPACT_ATOMS: atom_id res chain seq x y z
N MET A 1 -10.57 -10.98 11.52
CA MET A 1 -10.48 -9.62 10.97
C MET A 1 -11.67 -9.25 10.07
N TYR A 2 -11.98 -9.97 8.99
CA TYR A 2 -13.07 -9.60 8.05
C TYR A 2 -14.45 -9.36 8.68
N LYS A 3 -14.80 -10.05 9.77
CA LYS A 3 -16.09 -9.92 10.48
C LYS A 3 -16.31 -8.53 11.10
N CYS A 4 -15.26 -7.83 11.52
CA CYS A 4 -15.33 -6.56 12.22
C CYS A 4 -14.97 -5.33 11.36
N LEU A 5 -14.90 -5.49 10.03
CA LEU A 5 -14.57 -4.41 9.10
C LEU A 5 -15.76 -4.04 8.20
N ASP A 6 -15.89 -2.76 7.89
CA ASP A 6 -16.86 -2.22 6.94
C ASP A 6 -16.46 -2.57 5.50
N ARG A 7 -17.13 -3.59 4.96
CA ARG A 7 -16.91 -4.13 3.62
C ARG A 7 -17.15 -3.14 2.48
N LYS A 8 -17.83 -2.03 2.73
CA LYS A 8 -18.05 -1.00 1.70
C LYS A 8 -16.93 0.03 1.64
N ARG A 9 -16.07 0.06 2.67
CA ARG A 9 -15.02 1.06 2.85
C ARG A 9 -13.61 0.50 2.67
N PHE A 10 -13.47 -0.73 2.17
CA PHE A 10 -12.16 -1.21 1.75
C PHE A 10 -12.21 -1.93 0.41
N HIS A 11 -11.17 -1.72 -0.39
CA HIS A 11 -11.03 -2.32 -1.71
C HIS A 11 -9.66 -2.97 -1.83
N PHE A 12 -9.66 -4.22 -2.27
CA PHE A 12 -8.42 -4.90 -2.63
C PHE A 12 -7.87 -4.32 -3.93
N VAL A 13 -6.59 -3.92 -3.93
CA VAL A 13 -5.95 -3.32 -5.11
C VAL A 13 -5.05 -4.33 -5.81
N LEU A 14 -4.12 -4.94 -5.07
CA LEU A 14 -3.23 -5.97 -5.59
C LEU A 14 -2.71 -6.85 -4.46
N ALA A 15 -2.39 -8.11 -4.78
CA ALA A 15 -1.60 -8.98 -3.93
C ALA A 15 -0.40 -9.51 -4.68
N TYR A 16 0.63 -9.81 -3.89
CA TYR A 16 1.79 -10.56 -4.28
C TYR A 16 2.03 -11.68 -3.25
N ILE A 17 3.05 -12.51 -3.46
CA ILE A 17 3.30 -13.75 -2.71
C ILE A 17 3.19 -13.56 -1.19
N ASP A 18 3.70 -12.45 -0.68
CA ASP A 18 3.86 -12.13 0.74
C ASP A 18 3.27 -10.77 1.13
N SER A 19 2.58 -10.08 0.21
CA SER A 19 2.08 -8.72 0.46
C SER A 19 0.72 -8.46 -0.18
N ILE A 20 -0.09 -7.66 0.49
CA ILE A 20 -1.41 -7.26 0.03
C ILE A 20 -1.53 -5.74 0.16
N TYR A 21 -2.09 -5.10 -0.86
CA TYR A 21 -2.37 -3.67 -0.88
C TYR A 21 -3.87 -3.45 -0.89
N ILE A 22 -4.34 -2.69 0.08
CA ILE A 22 -5.76 -2.42 0.31
C ILE A 22 -5.93 -0.90 0.33
N ALA A 23 -6.93 -0.41 -0.40
CA ALA A 23 -7.39 0.97 -0.30
C ALA A 23 -8.50 1.04 0.76
N ILE A 24 -8.37 1.96 1.71
CA ILE A 24 -9.34 2.16 2.79
C ILE A 24 -9.97 3.54 2.62
N ALA A 25 -11.30 3.59 2.60
CA ALA A 25 -12.06 4.83 2.62
C ALA A 25 -12.07 5.38 4.05
N GLY A 26 -10.99 6.09 4.37
CA GLY A 26 -10.77 6.73 5.67
C GLY A 26 -11.76 7.83 5.99
N TYR A 27 -11.58 8.47 7.14
CA TYR A 27 -12.23 9.72 7.48
C TYR A 27 -11.43 10.90 6.88
N PRO A 28 -12.12 11.94 6.35
CA PRO A 28 -11.47 13.04 5.63
C PRO A 28 -10.68 13.99 6.54
N ASP A 29 -10.93 13.96 7.85
CA ASP A 29 -10.26 14.73 8.88
C ASP A 29 -9.05 14.02 9.50
N LYS A 30 -8.83 12.74 9.14
CA LYS A 30 -7.68 11.95 9.57
C LYS A 30 -6.69 11.72 8.41
N ASP A 31 -5.42 11.52 8.75
CA ASP A 31 -4.38 11.19 7.79
C ASP A 31 -4.39 9.69 7.41
N CYS A 32 -3.42 9.26 6.61
CA CYS A 32 -3.31 7.86 6.17
C CYS A 32 -2.95 6.87 7.29
N HIS A 33 -2.54 7.34 8.48
CA HIS A 33 -2.18 6.50 9.63
C HIS A 33 -3.38 5.93 10.40
N GLN A 34 -4.61 6.32 10.03
CA GLN A 34 -5.83 5.73 10.57
C GLN A 34 -5.99 4.23 10.25
N GLN A 35 -5.32 3.72 9.20
CA GLN A 35 -5.30 2.30 8.82
C GLN A 35 -6.71 1.65 8.88
N PHE A 36 -6.85 0.51 9.56
CA PHE A 36 -8.11 -0.20 9.75
C PHE A 36 -9.07 0.48 10.72
N GLU A 37 -8.59 1.36 11.62
CA GLU A 37 -9.42 2.05 12.62
C GLU A 37 -10.61 2.77 11.96
N ALA A 38 -10.39 3.28 10.74
CA ALA A 38 -11.40 3.99 9.97
C ALA A 38 -12.62 3.15 9.57
N ILE A 39 -12.47 1.83 9.54
CA ILE A 39 -13.48 0.89 9.02
C ILE A 39 -13.86 -0.17 10.03
N ILE A 40 -13.46 -0.05 11.30
CA ILE A 40 -13.89 -0.97 12.34
C ILE A 40 -15.39 -0.78 12.61
N THR A 41 -16.19 -1.84 12.43
CA THR A 41 -17.62 -1.84 12.75
C THR A 41 -17.91 -2.42 14.12
N ASP A 42 -17.04 -3.31 14.63
CA ASP A 42 -17.15 -3.94 15.94
C ASP A 42 -15.80 -3.83 16.66
N LYS A 43 -15.68 -2.79 17.48
CA LYS A 43 -14.45 -2.47 18.20
C LYS A 43 -14.11 -3.52 19.25
N GLN A 44 -15.11 -4.04 19.96
CA GLN A 44 -14.86 -5.05 20.99
C GLN A 44 -14.29 -6.33 20.37
N PHE A 45 -14.85 -6.79 19.25
CA PHE A 45 -14.32 -7.94 18.54
C PHE A 45 -12.93 -7.66 17.96
N TYR A 46 -12.72 -6.46 17.41
CA TYR A 46 -11.43 -6.05 16.87
C TYR A 46 -10.34 -6.07 17.95
N ASP A 47 -10.54 -5.38 19.06
CA ASP A 47 -9.53 -5.27 20.14
C ASP A 47 -9.17 -6.64 20.72
N GLN A 48 -10.12 -7.58 20.76
CA GLN A 48 -9.90 -8.95 21.22
C GLN A 48 -9.12 -9.83 20.24
N HIS A 49 -9.19 -9.57 18.93
CA HIS A 49 -8.68 -10.50 17.90
C HIS A 49 -7.67 -9.86 16.94
N VAL A 50 -7.42 -8.55 16.98
CA VAL A 50 -6.52 -7.86 16.03
C VAL A 50 -5.14 -8.49 16.00
N TYR A 51 -4.60 -8.77 17.18
CA TYR A 51 -3.29 -9.38 17.34
C TYR A 51 -3.25 -10.85 16.96
N GLN A 52 -4.37 -11.46 16.51
CA GLN A 52 -4.42 -12.76 15.81
C GLN A 52 -4.07 -12.67 14.32
N TYR A 53 -4.02 -11.45 13.78
CA TYR A 53 -3.75 -11.21 12.37
C TYR A 53 -2.64 -10.20 12.14
N LEU A 54 -2.50 -9.21 13.02
CA LEU A 54 -1.46 -8.19 12.98
C LEU A 54 -0.42 -8.42 14.07
N LEU A 55 0.79 -7.92 13.83
CA LEU A 55 1.86 -7.93 14.83
C LEU A 55 1.47 -7.10 16.06
N ASP A 56 1.66 -7.68 17.25
CA ASP A 56 1.51 -6.99 18.53
C ASP A 56 2.77 -6.16 18.81
N PRO A 57 2.67 -4.82 18.89
CA PRO A 57 3.84 -3.97 19.13
C PRO A 57 4.49 -4.18 20.50
N ASN A 58 3.78 -4.81 21.45
CA ASN A 58 4.28 -5.06 22.80
C ASN A 58 4.98 -6.41 22.94
N LYS A 59 4.98 -7.26 21.91
CA LYS A 59 5.64 -8.56 21.94
C LYS A 59 6.95 -8.53 21.20
N ASP A 60 7.96 -9.20 21.76
CA ASP A 60 9.25 -9.35 21.10
C ASP A 60 9.08 -10.16 19.80
N ILE A 61 9.84 -9.76 18.77
CA ILE A 61 9.86 -10.35 17.42
C ILE A 61 10.21 -11.85 17.48
N TYR A 62 10.88 -12.27 18.56
CA TYR A 62 11.30 -13.65 18.81
C TYR A 62 10.29 -14.49 19.61
N ASP A 63 9.39 -13.88 20.37
CA ASP A 63 8.50 -14.62 21.29
C ASP A 63 7.37 -15.35 20.57
N TYR A 64 7.07 -14.96 19.33
CA TYR A 64 6.05 -15.60 18.52
C TYR A 64 6.39 -15.42 17.04
N LYS A 65 7.14 -16.36 16.49
CA LYS A 65 7.35 -16.51 15.05
C LYS A 65 6.01 -16.90 14.41
N TRP A 66 5.13 -15.92 14.22
CA TRP A 66 3.83 -16.14 13.61
C TRP A 66 4.02 -16.30 12.12
N ILE A 67 3.99 -17.57 11.70
CA ILE A 67 4.22 -18.00 10.32
C ILE A 67 3.22 -17.32 9.34
N LEU A 68 2.10 -16.76 9.83
CA LEU A 68 0.99 -16.25 9.02
C LEU A 68 0.46 -14.86 9.44
N GLY A 69 1.16 -14.14 10.33
CA GLY A 69 0.77 -12.78 10.71
C GLY A 69 1.15 -11.74 9.65
N PHE A 70 0.38 -10.66 9.54
CA PHE A 70 0.69 -9.54 8.65
C PHE A 70 1.35 -8.38 9.41
N GLY A 71 2.38 -7.80 8.80
CA GLY A 71 2.95 -6.53 9.22
C GLY A 71 2.49 -5.39 8.30
N ILE A 72 2.26 -4.21 8.86
CA ILE A 72 1.98 -3.02 8.06
C ILE A 72 3.32 -2.43 7.63
N GLU A 73 3.64 -2.58 6.34
CA GLU A 73 4.93 -2.12 5.82
C GLU A 73 4.93 -0.67 5.35
N ASN A 74 3.85 -0.22 4.71
CA ASN A 74 3.76 1.10 4.11
C ASN A 74 2.32 1.61 4.16
N GLU A 75 2.19 2.90 4.44
CA GLU A 75 0.94 3.65 4.40
C GLU A 75 1.11 4.84 3.48
N GLY A 76 0.05 5.18 2.75
CA GLY A 76 0.09 6.21 1.75
C GLY A 76 -1.28 6.71 1.37
N TYR A 77 -1.29 7.81 0.63
CA TYR A 77 -2.50 8.50 0.19
C TYR A 77 -3.01 8.02 -1.17
N GLU A 78 -2.08 7.61 -2.05
CA GLU A 78 -2.39 7.22 -3.41
C GLU A 78 -1.60 5.99 -3.82
N LEU A 79 -2.26 5.05 -4.50
CA LEU A 79 -1.66 3.86 -5.09
C LEU A 79 -2.15 3.73 -6.54
N THR A 80 -1.22 3.81 -7.48
CA THR A 80 -1.47 3.62 -8.91
C THR A 80 -0.77 2.35 -9.38
N SER A 81 -1.53 1.38 -9.90
CA SER A 81 -1.01 0.09 -10.39
C SER A 81 -1.30 -0.07 -11.89
N LEU A 82 -0.27 -0.43 -12.66
CA LEU A 82 -0.39 -0.77 -14.09
C LEU A 82 -0.40 -2.29 -14.33
N GLY A 83 -0.09 -3.08 -13.30
CA GLY A 83 -0.03 -4.52 -13.35
C GLY A 83 0.82 -5.11 -12.22
N PRO A 84 0.97 -6.44 -12.17
CA PRO A 84 1.77 -7.12 -11.15
C PRO A 84 3.21 -6.58 -11.13
N LYS A 85 3.70 -6.16 -9.95
CA LYS A 85 5.06 -5.59 -9.74
C LYS A 85 5.35 -4.30 -10.52
N CYS A 86 4.31 -3.62 -10.98
CA CYS A 86 4.38 -2.35 -11.70
C CYS A 86 3.39 -1.36 -11.09
N TYR A 87 3.76 -0.75 -9.96
CA TYR A 87 2.93 0.21 -9.24
C TYR A 87 3.76 1.35 -8.64
N SER A 88 3.08 2.45 -8.31
CA SER A 88 3.64 3.57 -7.56
C SER A 88 2.69 3.98 -6.45
N MET A 89 3.24 4.26 -5.28
CA MET A 89 2.51 4.71 -4.10
C MET A 89 3.10 6.02 -3.57
N ILE A 90 2.26 6.98 -3.19
CA ILE A 90 2.69 8.16 -2.44
C ILE A 90 2.62 7.81 -0.95
N ILE A 91 3.78 7.50 -0.36
CA ILE A 91 3.89 7.11 1.05
C ILE A 91 4.06 8.34 1.94
N HIS A 92 3.48 8.29 3.13
CA HIS A 92 3.72 9.26 4.20
C HIS A 92 4.73 8.67 5.17
N LYS A 93 5.98 9.17 5.14
CA LYS A 93 7.06 8.58 5.92
C LYS A 93 7.84 9.66 6.67
N TRP A 94 8.25 9.32 7.89
CA TRP A 94 9.16 10.14 8.69
C TRP A 94 10.50 10.32 7.98
N SER A 95 10.95 11.57 7.90
CA SER A 95 12.23 11.97 7.34
C SER A 95 13.18 12.38 8.46
N ASN A 96 14.23 11.60 8.70
CA ASN A 96 15.23 11.90 9.74
C ASN A 96 15.97 13.22 9.49
N GLU A 97 16.19 13.57 8.21
CA GLU A 97 16.92 14.79 7.82
C GLU A 97 16.12 16.05 8.15
N LYS A 98 14.82 16.04 7.85
CA LYS A 98 13.95 17.21 8.06
C LYS A 98 13.18 17.17 9.39
N GLN A 99 13.31 16.08 10.15
CA GLN A 99 12.57 15.82 11.39
C GLN A 99 11.06 16.06 11.25
N GLN A 100 10.50 15.65 10.12
CA GLN A 100 9.07 15.77 9.84
C GLN A 100 8.62 14.64 8.90
N TYR A 101 7.31 14.41 8.83
CA TYR A 101 6.76 13.52 7.82
C TYR A 101 6.81 14.17 6.44
N GLU A 102 7.11 13.36 5.43
CA GLU A 102 7.17 13.78 4.04
C GLU A 102 6.41 12.80 3.14
N LEU A 103 5.80 13.36 2.10
CA LEU A 103 5.24 12.58 0.99
C LEU A 103 6.38 12.19 0.05
N LYS A 104 6.61 10.89 -0.11
CA LYS A 104 7.61 10.37 -1.04
C LYS A 104 7.01 9.33 -1.97
N PRO A 105 7.33 9.33 -3.27
CA PRO A 105 6.90 8.27 -4.16
C PRO A 105 7.73 7.00 -3.92
N LYS A 106 7.06 5.91 -3.59
CA LYS A 106 7.61 4.55 -3.65
C LYS A 106 7.24 3.97 -5.00
N ILE A 107 8.23 3.64 -5.81
CA ILE A 107 8.03 3.13 -7.16
C ILE A 107 8.51 1.69 -7.21
N THR A 108 7.71 0.81 -7.79
CA THR A 108 8.07 -0.58 -8.05
C THR A 108 7.76 -0.88 -9.50
N SER A 109 8.81 -1.16 -10.27
CA SER A 109 8.74 -1.52 -11.69
C SER A 109 9.73 -2.63 -11.97
N LYS A 110 9.26 -3.88 -12.01
CA LYS A 110 10.14 -4.99 -12.39
C LYS A 110 10.40 -4.97 -13.91
N GLY A 111 11.63 -5.24 -14.31
CA GLY A 111 12.05 -5.25 -15.72
C GLY A 111 12.43 -3.89 -16.29
N ILE A 112 12.44 -2.82 -15.48
CA ILE A 112 12.90 -1.49 -15.89
C ILE A 112 14.24 -1.18 -15.21
N SER A 113 15.19 -0.60 -15.96
CA SER A 113 16.52 -0.30 -15.42
C SER A 113 16.52 0.92 -14.48
N TYR A 114 17.31 0.86 -13.40
CA TYR A 114 17.45 1.95 -12.41
C TYR A 114 17.90 3.30 -13.00
N SER A 115 18.62 3.30 -14.13
CA SER A 115 19.06 4.51 -14.83
C SER A 115 17.89 5.37 -15.36
N GLN A 116 16.68 4.83 -15.34
CA GLN A 116 15.51 5.45 -15.91
C GLN A 116 14.74 6.15 -14.79
N GLN A 117 14.89 7.47 -14.68
CA GLN A 117 14.08 8.30 -13.78
C GLN A 117 12.60 8.12 -14.12
N ILE A 118 11.91 7.32 -13.31
CA ILE A 118 10.46 7.13 -13.35
C ILE A 118 9.90 7.89 -12.16
N SER A 119 8.78 8.57 -12.40
CA SER A 119 8.03 9.31 -11.39
C SER A 119 6.65 8.69 -11.20
N HIS A 120 6.00 8.99 -10.07
CA HIS A 120 4.61 8.62 -9.84
C HIS A 120 3.68 9.12 -10.97
N ASN A 121 3.92 10.35 -11.45
CA ASN A 121 3.13 10.96 -12.51
C ASN A 121 3.21 10.19 -13.84
N ASP A 122 4.31 9.48 -14.10
CA ASP A 122 4.40 8.62 -15.29
C ASP A 122 3.34 7.50 -15.25
N TYR A 123 3.10 6.91 -14.09
CA TYR A 123 2.06 5.88 -13.90
C TYR A 123 0.66 6.47 -14.09
N VAL A 124 0.40 7.63 -13.47
CA VAL A 124 -0.88 8.34 -13.58
C VAL A 124 -1.18 8.73 -15.02
N ASN A 125 -0.18 9.21 -15.77
CA ASN A 125 -0.35 9.60 -17.17
C ASN A 125 -0.63 8.39 -18.08
N VAL A 126 -0.08 7.20 -17.78
CA VAL A 126 -0.39 5.98 -18.54
C VAL A 126 -1.87 5.63 -18.39
N ILE A 127 -2.46 5.76 -17.20
CA ILE A 127 -3.89 5.44 -16.98
C ILE A 127 -4.79 6.54 -17.56
N ASN A 128 -4.52 7.80 -17.22
CA ASN A 128 -5.46 8.89 -17.49
C ASN A 128 -5.34 9.46 -18.90
N LYS A 129 -4.17 9.31 -19.55
CA LYS A 129 -3.87 9.96 -20.83
C LYS A 129 -3.36 8.99 -21.89
N ASP A 130 -3.25 7.69 -21.57
CA ASP A 130 -2.62 6.67 -22.41
C ASP A 130 -1.21 7.05 -22.91
N ILE A 131 -0.49 7.90 -22.14
CA ILE A 131 0.85 8.33 -22.49
C ILE A 131 1.83 7.22 -22.08
N VAL A 132 2.21 6.42 -23.06
CA VAL A 132 3.15 5.33 -22.89
C VAL A 132 4.59 5.84 -22.90
N LYS A 133 5.33 5.56 -21.82
CA LYS A 133 6.78 5.83 -21.76
C LYS A 133 7.55 4.60 -22.26
N LYS A 134 7.89 4.59 -23.55
CA LYS A 134 8.75 3.57 -24.18
C LYS A 134 10.20 3.75 -23.72
N ARG A 135 10.87 2.69 -23.26
CA ARG A 135 12.29 2.73 -22.89
C ARG A 135 13.03 1.42 -23.21
N ILE A 136 14.36 1.48 -23.11
CA ILE A 136 15.33 0.54 -23.68
C ILE A 136 15.07 -0.93 -23.29
N ASN A 137 14.59 -1.21 -22.07
CA ASN A 137 14.37 -2.57 -21.56
C ASN A 137 12.90 -2.89 -21.27
N GLY A 138 11.96 -2.02 -21.61
CA GLY A 138 10.54 -2.23 -21.30
C GLY A 138 9.67 -0.99 -21.54
N THR A 139 8.37 -1.22 -21.60
CA THR A 139 7.36 -0.18 -21.80
C THR A 139 6.46 -0.10 -20.57
N LEU A 140 6.34 1.08 -19.95
CA LEU A 140 5.30 1.33 -18.95
C LEU A 140 3.95 1.43 -19.69
N LYS A 141 3.19 0.35 -19.67
CA LYS A 141 1.86 0.27 -20.29
C LYS A 141 0.90 -0.43 -19.32
N CYS A 142 -0.32 0.09 -19.22
CA CYS A 142 -1.39 -0.59 -18.50
C CYS A 142 -1.69 -1.91 -19.22
N THR A 143 -1.49 -3.04 -18.55
CA THR A 143 -1.95 -4.34 -19.06
C THR A 143 -3.16 -4.72 -18.23
N ILE A 144 -4.34 -4.30 -18.68
CA ILE A 144 -5.59 -4.84 -18.14
C ILE A 144 -5.69 -6.26 -18.69
N MET A 145 -5.34 -7.26 -17.88
CA MET A 145 -5.83 -8.62 -18.12
C MET A 145 -7.28 -8.64 -17.65
N LEU A 146 -8.21 -8.53 -18.59
CA LEU A 146 -9.63 -8.83 -18.38
C LEU A 146 -9.85 -10.34 -18.25
#